data_AF-A0A804NIJ7-F1
#
_entry.id   AF-A0A804NIJ7-F1
#
_cell.length_a   1.000
_cell.length_b   1.000
_cell.length_c   1.000
_cell.angle_alpha   90.00
_cell.angle_beta   90.00
_cell.angle_gamma   90.00
#
_symmetry.space_group_name_H-M   'P 1'
#
loop_
_entity.id
_entity.type
_entity.pdbx_description
1 polymer ?
#
loop_
_entity_poly.entity_id
_entity_poly.type
_entity_poly.pdbx_seq_one_letter_code
_entity_poly.pdbx_strand_id
1 'polypeptide(L)'
;MSLWENDQNVFMGSSKDNFHGMSKTGEQFLAGVYHHLLSILAFTAPHPNSYDRIQPDTWSGAYLCWGKENREAPLRTACPPGVPLDLVSNFEIKSFDGCANPHLGLAAIVAAGIDGLR
;
A
#
# COMPACT_ATOMS: atom_id res chain seq x y z
N MET A 1 -4.54 1.64 4.54
CA MET A 1 -5.36 2.28 3.50
C MET A 1 -6.30 1.25 2.90
N SER A 2 -7.58 1.59 2.87
CA SER A 2 -8.63 0.84 2.19
C SER A 2 -9.55 1.82 1.47
N LEU A 3 -10.21 1.35 0.43
CA LEU A 3 -11.16 2.12 -0.38
C LEU A 3 -12.54 1.55 -0.16
N TRP A 4 -13.54 2.42 -0.12
CA TRP A 4 -14.92 2.05 0.15
C TRP A 4 -15.84 2.68 -0.87
N GLU A 5 -16.81 1.91 -1.32
CA GLU A 5 -17.89 2.34 -2.21
C GLU A 5 -19.19 1.80 -1.63
N ASN A 6 -20.18 2.68 -1.37
CA ASN A 6 -21.49 2.29 -0.83
C ASN A 6 -21.41 1.34 0.39
N ASP A 7 -20.57 1.70 1.38
CA ASP A 7 -20.31 0.90 2.58
C ASP A 7 -19.72 -0.51 2.33
N GLN A 8 -19.15 -0.75 1.16
CA GLN A 8 -18.41 -1.96 0.83
C GLN A 8 -16.94 -1.67 0.58
N ASN A 9 -16.07 -2.49 1.17
CA ASN A 9 -14.64 -2.39 0.95
C ASN A 9 -14.27 -2.96 -0.43
N VAL A 10 -13.79 -2.09 -1.31
CA VAL A 10 -13.50 -2.48 -2.69
C VAL A 10 -12.22 -3.30 -2.83
N PHE A 11 -11.36 -3.40 -1.80
CA PHE A 11 -10.19 -4.28 -1.87
C PHE A 11 -10.56 -5.74 -1.77
N MET A 12 -11.65 -6.09 -1.08
CA MET A 12 -11.96 -7.49 -0.77
C MET A 12 -12.39 -8.25 -2.04
N GLY A 13 -11.69 -9.34 -2.34
CA GLY A 13 -12.10 -10.24 -3.40
C GLY A 13 -13.44 -10.93 -3.09
N SER A 14 -14.25 -11.16 -4.12
CA SER A 14 -15.58 -11.78 -4.01
C SER A 14 -15.64 -13.21 -4.56
N SER A 15 -14.62 -13.64 -5.31
CA SER A 15 -14.58 -14.95 -5.96
C SER A 15 -13.31 -15.71 -5.59
N LYS A 16 -13.35 -17.05 -5.71
CA LYS A 16 -12.18 -17.92 -5.55
C LYS A 16 -11.09 -17.68 -6.60
N ASP A 17 -11.41 -16.99 -7.69
CA ASP A 17 -10.45 -16.73 -8.78
C ASP A 17 -9.51 -15.54 -8.46
N ASN A 18 -9.75 -14.84 -7.35
CA ASN A 18 -8.94 -13.72 -6.91
C ASN A 18 -7.66 -14.24 -6.25
N PHE A 19 -6.64 -14.56 -7.05
CA PHE A 19 -5.39 -15.21 -6.62
C PHE A 19 -4.72 -14.52 -5.42
N HIS A 20 -4.82 -13.20 -5.31
CA HIS A 20 -4.25 -12.42 -4.21
C HIS A 20 -5.24 -12.06 -3.09
N GLY A 21 -6.47 -12.57 -3.15
CA GLY A 21 -7.53 -12.20 -2.20
C GLY A 21 -8.08 -10.79 -2.38
N MET A 22 -7.72 -10.14 -3.48
CA MET A 22 -8.09 -8.76 -3.80
C MET A 22 -9.11 -8.72 -4.94
N SER A 23 -10.02 -7.75 -4.95
CA SER A 23 -10.83 -7.47 -6.14
C SER A 23 -9.95 -6.96 -7.28
N LYS A 24 -10.46 -7.03 -8.52
CA LYS A 24 -9.78 -6.45 -9.69
C LYS A 24 -9.49 -4.96 -9.51
N THR A 25 -10.44 -4.21 -8.96
CA THR A 25 -10.28 -2.78 -8.66
C THR A 25 -9.19 -2.55 -7.61
N GLY A 26 -9.16 -3.38 -6.56
CA GLY A 26 -8.13 -3.33 -5.53
C GLY A 26 -6.74 -3.62 -6.09
N GLU A 27 -6.61 -4.61 -6.97
CA GLU A 27 -5.36 -4.95 -7.66
C GLU A 27 -4.88 -3.80 -8.57
N GLN A 28 -5.78 -3.21 -9.36
CA GLN A 28 -5.46 -2.08 -10.24
C GLN A 28 -4.99 -0.85 -9.45
N PHE A 29 -5.70 -0.51 -8.37
CA PHE A 29 -5.29 0.59 -7.50
C PHE A 29 -3.92 0.32 -6.86
N LEU A 30 -3.70 -0.90 -6.34
CA LEU A 30 -2.42 -1.29 -5.73
C LEU A 30 -1.29 -1.27 -6.76
N ALA A 31 -1.55 -1.68 -8.01
CA ALA A 31 -0.59 -1.64 -9.10
C ALA A 31 -0.15 -0.20 -9.43
N GLY A 32 -1.08 0.76 -9.43
CA GLY A 32 -0.74 2.18 -9.58
C GLY A 32 0.15 2.71 -8.45
N VAL A 33 -0.20 2.37 -7.20
CA VAL A 33 0.63 2.72 -6.03
C VAL A 33 2.03 2.10 -6.13
N TYR A 34 2.12 0.83 -6.52
CA TYR A 34 3.39 0.13 -6.69
C TYR A 34 4.24 0.75 -7.80
N HIS A 35 3.61 1.10 -8.94
CA HIS A 35 4.29 1.74 -10.07
C HIS A 35 4.95 3.07 -9.66
N HIS A 36 4.25 3.87 -8.86
CA HIS A 36 4.73 5.19 -8.41
C HIS A 36 5.49 5.15 -7.08
N LEU A 37 5.81 3.97 -6.54
CA LEU A 37 6.28 3.84 -5.16
C LEU A 37 7.53 4.67 -4.86
N LEU A 38 8.49 4.70 -5.79
CA LEU A 38 9.70 5.51 -5.65
C LEU A 38 9.39 7.01 -5.65
N SER A 39 8.46 7.46 -6.51
CA SER A 39 8.04 8.86 -6.59
C SER A 39 7.26 9.29 -5.34
N ILE A 40 6.47 8.39 -4.76
CA ILE A 40 5.71 8.62 -3.52
C ILE A 40 6.66 8.94 -2.35
N LEU A 41 7.87 8.35 -2.31
CA LEU A 41 8.84 8.60 -1.24
C LEU A 41 9.24 10.07 -1.12
N ALA A 42 9.20 10.85 -2.20
CA ALA A 42 9.43 12.29 -2.13
C ALA A 42 8.44 13.02 -1.20
N PHE A 43 7.25 12.43 -0.98
CA PHE A 43 6.20 12.96 -0.12
C PHE A 43 6.10 12.24 1.22
N THR A 44 6.45 10.94 1.29
CA THR A 44 6.29 10.11 2.50
C THR A 44 7.59 9.92 3.29
N ALA A 45 8.75 10.22 2.69
CA ALA A 45 10.09 10.14 3.26
C ALA A 45 10.97 11.32 2.76
N PRO A 46 10.59 12.57 3.05
CA PRO A 46 11.11 13.75 2.35
C PRO A 46 12.48 14.25 2.84
N HIS A 47 13.07 13.65 3.86
CA HIS A 47 14.30 14.14 4.48
C HIS A 47 15.45 13.16 4.33
N PRO A 48 16.71 13.61 4.31
CA PRO A 48 17.86 12.70 4.31
C PRO A 48 17.79 11.67 5.44
N ASN A 49 17.39 12.09 6.65
CA ASN A 49 17.24 11.20 7.82
C ASN A 49 16.14 10.13 7.64
N SER A 50 15.19 10.33 6.71
CA SER A 50 14.21 9.29 6.35
C SER A 50 14.90 8.06 5.77
N TYR A 51 15.96 8.26 5.00
CA TYR A 51 16.70 7.18 4.33
C TYR A 51 17.64 6.44 5.27
N ASP A 52 18.06 7.05 6.38
CA ASP A 52 18.77 6.35 7.46
C ASP A 52 17.86 5.30 8.13
N ARG A 53 16.54 5.52 8.10
CA ARG A 53 15.55 4.53 8.55
C ARG A 53 15.26 3.47 7.51
N ILE A 54 15.18 3.85 6.23
CA ILE A 54 14.84 2.96 5.10
C ILE A 54 16.07 2.14 4.70
N GLN A 55 16.37 1.13 5.49
CA GLN A 55 17.53 0.23 5.35
C GLN A 55 17.09 -1.23 5.39
N PRO A 56 17.86 -2.16 4.79
CA PRO A 56 17.64 -3.59 4.95
C PRO A 56 17.52 -3.99 6.43
N ASP A 57 16.67 -4.99 6.70
CA ASP A 57 16.47 -5.59 8.03
C ASP A 57 15.94 -4.64 9.12
N THR A 58 15.31 -3.52 8.74
CA THR A 58 14.66 -2.59 9.69
C THR A 58 13.13 -2.55 9.59
N TRP A 59 12.51 -3.47 8.83
CA TRP A 59 11.06 -3.50 8.57
C TRP A 59 10.50 -2.18 8.01
N SER A 60 11.33 -1.41 7.31
CA SER A 60 11.02 -0.05 6.86
C SER A 60 10.66 0.06 5.37
N GLY A 61 10.80 -1.03 4.62
CA GLY A 61 10.51 -1.06 3.18
C GLY A 61 11.68 -0.65 2.30
N ALA A 62 12.87 -1.18 2.55
CA ALA A 62 14.09 -0.82 1.81
C ALA A 62 14.16 -1.36 0.36
N TYR A 63 13.31 -2.33 0.02
CA TYR A 63 13.28 -2.96 -1.29
C TYR A 63 12.06 -2.55 -2.09
N LEU A 64 12.21 -2.36 -3.40
CA LEU A 64 11.06 -2.13 -4.29
C LEU A 64 10.29 -3.44 -4.49
N CYS A 65 9.38 -3.75 -3.58
CA CYS A 65 8.52 -4.91 -3.63
C CYS A 65 7.18 -4.67 -2.94
N TRP A 66 6.24 -5.58 -3.14
CA TRP A 66 5.01 -5.64 -2.37
C TRP A 66 4.80 -7.07 -1.86
N GLY A 67 3.94 -7.25 -0.87
CA GLY A 67 3.57 -8.61 -0.46
C GLY A 67 2.46 -8.67 0.56
N LYS A 68 1.71 -9.78 0.51
CA LYS A 68 0.68 -10.11 1.50
C LYS A 68 1.32 -10.52 2.81
N GLU A 69 0.98 -9.80 3.87
CA GLU A 69 1.53 -9.95 5.21
C GLU A 69 3.06 -9.81 5.29
N ASN A 70 3.71 -9.35 4.21
CA ASN A 70 5.16 -9.20 4.17
C ASN A 70 5.58 -7.92 4.90
N ARG A 71 6.15 -8.09 6.09
CA ARG A 71 6.58 -6.97 6.93
C ARG A 71 7.84 -6.28 6.42
N GLU A 72 8.60 -6.85 5.51
CA GLU A 72 9.75 -6.16 4.91
C GLU A 72 9.38 -5.32 3.69
N ALA A 73 8.22 -5.60 3.08
CA ALA A 73 7.79 -4.87 1.89
C ALA A 73 7.37 -3.43 2.24
N PRO A 74 7.80 -2.42 1.45
CA PRO A 74 7.28 -1.05 1.60
C PRO A 74 5.78 -0.98 1.34
N LEU A 75 5.27 -1.82 0.42
CA LEU A 75 3.85 -1.94 0.12
C LEU A 75 3.33 -3.29 0.62
N ARG A 76 2.71 -3.31 1.78
CA ARG A 76 2.19 -4.53 2.40
C ARG A 76 0.69 -4.59 2.25
N THR A 77 0.16 -5.70 1.75
CA THR A 77 -1.28 -6.00 1.87
C THR A 77 -1.54 -6.77 3.15
N ALA A 78 -2.66 -6.48 3.81
CA ALA A 78 -2.97 -7.06 5.11
C ALA A 78 -4.42 -7.55 5.22
N CYS A 79 -4.59 -8.51 6.12
CA CYS A 79 -5.84 -9.11 6.51
C CYS A 79 -5.99 -8.99 8.04
N PRO A 80 -6.79 -8.03 8.55
CA PRO A 80 -6.98 -7.83 9.97
C PRO A 80 -7.80 -8.97 10.58
N PRO A 81 -7.74 -9.14 11.92
CA PRO A 81 -8.55 -10.13 12.62
C PRO A 81 -10.04 -10.01 12.26
N GLY A 82 -10.67 -11.14 11.93
CA GLY A 82 -12.08 -11.21 11.52
C GLY A 82 -12.30 -11.23 10.01
N VAL A 83 -11.31 -10.89 9.20
CA VAL A 83 -11.34 -11.09 7.74
C VAL A 83 -10.75 -12.48 7.41
N PRO A 84 -11.33 -13.25 6.48
CA PRO A 84 -10.75 -14.52 6.01
C PRO A 84 -9.30 -14.34 5.55
N LEU A 85 -8.40 -15.22 6.03
CA LEU A 85 -6.94 -15.12 5.80
C LEU A 85 -6.55 -15.10 4.32
N ASP A 86 -7.38 -15.62 3.43
CA ASP A 86 -7.22 -15.63 1.98
C ASP A 86 -7.54 -14.29 1.34
N LEU A 87 -8.31 -13.41 2.00
CA LEU A 87 -8.67 -12.08 1.50
C LEU A 87 -7.67 -10.99 1.94
N VAL A 88 -7.77 -9.84 1.28
CA VAL A 88 -7.06 -8.60 1.62
C VAL A 88 -8.11 -7.51 1.77
N SER A 89 -8.11 -6.81 2.90
CA SER A 89 -9.02 -5.68 3.14
C SER A 89 -8.33 -4.32 3.02
N ASN A 90 -7.01 -4.28 3.17
CA ASN A 90 -6.26 -3.03 3.15
C ASN A 90 -4.81 -3.26 2.73
N PHE A 91 -4.16 -2.17 2.36
CA PHE A 91 -2.72 -2.11 2.18
C PHE A 91 -2.08 -1.04 3.07
N GLU A 92 -0.78 -1.14 3.27
CA GLU A 92 0.04 -0.31 4.14
C GLU A 92 1.24 0.18 3.33
N ILE A 93 1.55 1.47 3.44
CA ILE A 93 2.83 2.05 2.99
C ILE A 93 3.73 2.18 4.22
N LYS A 94 4.76 1.35 4.31
CA LYS A 94 5.67 1.31 5.47
C LYS A 94 6.72 2.43 5.44
N SER A 95 7.04 2.91 4.25
CA SER A 95 8.01 3.98 4.00
C SER A 95 7.38 5.38 4.18
N PHE A 96 6.41 5.49 5.09
CA PHE A 96 5.78 6.75 5.52
C PHE A 96 6.29 7.08 6.91
N ASP A 97 7.09 8.14 7.04
CA ASP A 97 7.61 8.58 8.33
C ASP A 97 6.87 9.79 8.91
N GLY A 98 7.16 10.10 10.18
CA GLY A 98 6.53 11.21 10.89
C GLY A 98 7.08 12.60 10.50
N CYS A 99 8.10 12.69 9.65
CA CYS A 99 8.60 13.95 9.13
C CYS A 99 7.85 14.40 7.88
N ALA A 100 7.18 13.47 7.19
CA ALA A 100 6.32 13.77 6.06
C ALA A 100 5.14 14.68 6.44
N ASN A 101 4.72 15.52 5.49
CA ASN A 101 3.43 16.18 5.60
C ASN A 101 2.33 15.13 5.33
N PRO A 102 1.49 14.79 6.33
CA PRO A 102 0.54 13.70 6.19
C PRO A 102 -0.49 13.93 5.08
N HIS A 103 -0.85 15.19 4.83
CA HIS A 103 -1.79 15.54 3.77
C HIS A 103 -1.20 15.30 2.38
N LEU A 104 0.06 15.71 2.16
CA LEU A 104 0.74 15.51 0.88
C LEU A 104 1.07 14.04 0.65
N GLY A 105 1.55 13.33 1.67
CA GLY A 105 1.82 11.89 1.57
C GLY A 105 0.56 11.10 1.24
N LEU A 106 -0.57 11.40 1.91
CA LEU A 106 -1.85 10.76 1.60
C LEU A 106 -2.32 11.09 0.17
N ALA A 107 -2.25 12.37 -0.22
CA ALA A 107 -2.65 12.79 -1.56
C ALA A 107 -1.82 12.10 -2.66
N ALA A 108 -0.51 11.95 -2.47
CA ALA A 108 0.38 11.27 -3.40
C ALA A 108 -0.02 9.80 -3.58
N ILE A 109 -0.29 9.07 -2.48
CA ILE A 109 -0.69 7.66 -2.57
C ILE A 109 -2.06 7.50 -3.23
N VAL A 110 -3.02 8.37 -2.89
CA VAL A 110 -4.36 8.36 -3.53
C VAL A 110 -4.27 8.65 -5.01
N ALA A 111 -3.50 9.68 -5.41
CA ALA A 111 -3.30 10.02 -6.81
C ALA A 111 -2.65 8.87 -7.61
N ALA A 112 -1.62 8.24 -7.05
CA ALA A 112 -0.96 7.09 -7.68
C ALA A 112 -1.91 5.89 -7.84
N GLY A 113 -2.76 5.62 -6.86
CA GLY A 113 -3.72 4.54 -6.98
C GLY A 113 -4.85 4.84 -7.97
N ILE A 114 -5.33 6.08 -8.03
CA ILE A 114 -6.30 6.51 -9.06
C ILE A 114 -5.70 6.39 -10.47
N ASP A 115 -4.41 6.69 -10.63
CA ASP A 115 -3.70 6.51 -11.91
C ASP A 115 -3.72 5.04 -12.34
N GLY A 116 -3.55 4.09 -11.41
CA GLY A 116 -3.66 2.66 -11.70
C GLY A 116 -5.06 2.17 -12.07
N LEU A 117 -6.11 2.96 -11.82
CA LEU A 117 -7.49 2.64 -12.21
C LEU A 117 -7.84 3.09 -13.65
N ARG A 118 -6.96 3.87 -14.30
CA ARG A 118 -7.16 4.38 -15.67
C ARG A 118 -6.60 3.42 -16.70
#